data_AF-A0A975GF52-F1
#
_entry.id   AF-A0A975GF52-F1
#
_cell.length_a   1.000
_cell.length_b   1.000
_cell.length_c   1.000
_cell.angle_alpha   90.00
_cell.angle_beta   90.00
_cell.angle_gamma   90.00
#
_symmetry.space_group_name_H-M   'P 1'
#
loop_
_entity.id
_entity.type
_entity.pdbx_description
1 polymer ?
#
loop_
_entity_poly.entity_id
_entity_poly.type
_entity_poly.pdbx_seq_one_letter_code
_entity_poly.pdbx_strand_id
1 'polypeptide(L)'
;MWNLFKSPVTISERLIDIGLLSEIWKGVSEPVSQCSQEKETPIGIESTWENGEISQFWEQYILPYHGDIGQVHLNIIRDLLKDLELYGKCPSIVINDNETSADYRVLADVSLLEHTLNVCRKARDILKTGEADYQMSMAKVMIASLAHDMGNIPEIAQQDWQMINSHTIKSFEWLKEKINHLGNKDKILEAVRFHHAGDKELKQYTGNKILSILRQADYAARESELKAYNLNNRASNEDIIQNIFDVKSSENLSDNLNSKVEKSESPDENRNNNQVTEDMFLKALANEISDNGFDAFWFNNCAYFSVKVLQKALNQLRQSLDQPTFHNAEDVRTFIDSRFTKMKKGRFRLRFMDKPRKYRPIKLYLYVTDAMPSDAIETKKTDIPHDSKGRWLKSLKPINNKTETV
;
A
#
# COMPACT_ATOMS: atom_id res chain seq x y z
N MET A 1 -37.24 16.07 74.82
CA MET A 1 -37.03 16.91 73.62
C MET A 1 -36.21 16.15 72.58
N TRP A 2 -36.67 14.99 72.11
CA TRP A 2 -36.05 14.25 70.99
C TRP A 2 -37.17 13.50 70.26
N ASN A 3 -37.52 13.94 69.06
CA ASN A 3 -38.50 13.27 68.22
C ASN A 3 -38.25 13.58 66.74
N LEU A 4 -38.60 12.59 65.91
CA LEU A 4 -38.84 12.63 64.46
C LEU A 4 -37.61 12.42 63.56
N PHE A 5 -37.44 11.18 63.09
CA PHE A 5 -37.60 10.78 61.68
C PHE A 5 -36.89 9.44 61.43
N LYS A 6 -37.62 8.32 61.45
CA LYS A 6 -37.30 7.12 60.67
C LYS A 6 -38.58 6.35 60.38
N SER A 7 -39.13 6.51 59.17
CA SER A 7 -40.03 5.54 58.55
C SER A 7 -39.34 4.99 57.30
N PRO A 8 -39.26 3.66 57.12
CA PRO A 8 -38.67 3.08 55.92
C PRO A 8 -39.68 3.18 54.75
N VAL A 9 -39.23 3.72 53.62
CA VAL A 9 -39.96 3.66 52.36
C VAL A 9 -39.95 2.21 51.88
N THR A 10 -41.11 1.58 51.91
CA THR A 10 -41.34 0.26 51.29
C THR A 10 -41.55 0.49 49.80
N ILE A 11 -40.60 0.04 48.98
CA ILE A 11 -40.78 -0.03 47.52
C ILE A 11 -41.70 -1.23 47.28
N SER A 12 -42.97 -0.95 47.00
CA SER A 12 -43.90 -1.95 46.48
C SER A 12 -43.41 -2.36 45.08
N GLU A 13 -42.95 -3.60 44.94
CA GLU A 13 -42.75 -4.24 43.64
C GLU A 13 -44.11 -4.31 42.94
N ARG A 14 -44.41 -3.32 42.10
CA ARG A 14 -45.52 -3.42 41.17
C ARG A 14 -45.06 -4.24 39.98
N LEU A 15 -45.44 -5.51 39.98
CA LEU A 15 -45.45 -6.35 38.79
C LEU A 15 -46.29 -5.66 37.73
N ILE A 16 -45.65 -5.20 36.65
CA ILE A 16 -46.34 -4.69 35.47
C ILE A 16 -46.69 -5.89 34.60
N ASP A 17 -47.98 -6.09 34.36
CA ASP A 17 -48.47 -7.11 33.45
C ASP A 17 -47.99 -6.82 32.01
N ILE A 18 -47.30 -7.79 31.41
CA ILE A 18 -46.83 -7.73 30.03
C ILE A 18 -47.99 -7.52 29.04
N GLY A 19 -49.21 -7.98 29.38
CA GLY A 19 -50.41 -7.74 28.57
C GLY A 19 -50.73 -6.25 28.40
N LEU A 20 -50.54 -5.46 29.46
CA LEU A 20 -50.81 -4.01 29.48
C LEU A 20 -49.85 -3.21 28.58
N LEU A 21 -48.60 -3.68 28.44
CA LEU A 21 -47.63 -3.08 27.54
C LEU A 21 -47.95 -3.39 26.06
N SER A 22 -48.64 -4.51 25.78
CA SER A 22 -49.02 -4.87 24.41
C SER A 22 -50.13 -3.98 23.84
N GLU A 23 -51.01 -3.43 24.68
CA GLU A 23 -52.05 -2.50 24.25
C GLU A 23 -51.50 -1.11 23.95
N ILE A 24 -50.51 -0.66 24.71
CA ILE A 24 -49.79 0.61 24.44
C ILE A 24 -49.04 0.52 23.09
N TRP A 25 -48.52 -0.65 22.74
CA TRP A 25 -47.81 -0.86 21.47
C TRP A 25 -48.73 -1.04 20.26
N LYS A 26 -50.02 -1.33 20.47
CA LYS A 26 -50.99 -1.56 19.39
C LYS A 26 -51.67 -0.29 18.85
N GLY A 27 -51.23 0.89 19.30
CA GLY A 27 -51.54 2.15 18.63
C GLY A 27 -53.03 2.51 18.64
N VAL A 28 -53.44 3.31 19.62
CA VAL A 28 -54.66 4.11 19.49
C VAL A 28 -54.39 5.15 18.40
N SER A 29 -54.84 4.85 17.18
CA SER A 29 -54.95 5.84 16.11
C SER A 29 -56.27 6.58 16.28
N GLU A 30 -56.22 7.82 16.79
CA GLU A 30 -57.30 8.78 16.56
C GLU A 30 -57.30 9.21 15.08
N PRO A 31 -58.46 9.51 14.48
CA PRO A 31 -58.56 9.83 13.07
C PRO A 31 -58.15 11.28 12.83
N VAL A 32 -56.92 11.48 12.34
CA VAL A 32 -56.50 12.79 11.83
C VAL A 32 -56.84 12.88 10.34
N SER A 33 -57.56 13.95 10.01
CA SER A 33 -57.96 14.44 8.70
C SER A 33 -57.07 14.03 7.52
N GLN A 34 -57.76 13.58 6.46
CA GLN A 34 -57.26 13.40 5.11
C GLN A 34 -56.40 14.59 4.64
N CYS A 35 -55.11 14.33 4.45
CA CYS A 35 -54.25 15.09 3.56
C CYS A 35 -53.66 14.08 2.56
N SER A 36 -54.08 14.23 1.31
CA SER A 36 -53.55 13.65 0.06
C SER A 36 -52.70 12.37 0.18
N GLN A 37 -53.30 11.24 -0.18
CA GLN A 37 -52.57 10.01 -0.47
C GLN A 37 -51.72 10.21 -1.74
N GLU A 38 -50.44 10.52 -1.56
CA GLU A 38 -49.43 10.11 -2.53
C GLU A 38 -49.26 8.59 -2.38
N LYS A 39 -49.56 7.89 -3.47
CA LYS A 39 -49.30 6.47 -3.61
C LYS A 39 -47.80 6.23 -3.41
N GLU A 40 -47.42 5.58 -2.32
CA GLU A 40 -46.10 4.98 -2.18
C GLU A 40 -45.91 3.95 -3.29
N THR A 41 -45.12 4.32 -4.31
CA THR A 41 -44.64 3.40 -5.33
C THR A 41 -43.65 2.41 -4.72
N PRO A 42 -43.66 1.13 -5.15
CA PRO A 42 -42.69 0.15 -4.70
C PRO A 42 -41.28 0.56 -5.17
N ILE A 43 -40.36 0.61 -4.21
CA ILE A 43 -38.89 0.70 -4.28
C ILE A 43 -38.32 0.81 -5.71
N GLY A 44 -37.95 2.02 -6.12
CA GLY A 44 -37.10 2.25 -7.29
C GLY A 44 -35.67 1.77 -7.04
N ILE A 45 -35.41 0.48 -7.31
CA ILE A 45 -34.07 -0.13 -7.39
C ILE A 45 -33.60 -0.13 -8.85
N GLU A 46 -33.81 0.95 -9.60
CA GLU A 46 -33.10 1.15 -10.87
C GLU A 46 -32.06 2.23 -10.67
N SER A 47 -30.89 1.83 -10.16
CA SER A 47 -29.70 2.65 -10.31
C SER A 47 -29.21 2.49 -11.75
N THR A 48 -29.64 3.38 -12.64
CA THR A 48 -29.08 3.48 -14.00
C THR A 48 -27.70 4.11 -13.89
N TRP A 49 -26.68 3.29 -13.67
CA TRP A 49 -25.28 3.72 -13.75
C TRP A 49 -24.87 3.84 -15.21
N GLU A 50 -24.17 4.91 -15.58
CA GLU A 50 -23.62 5.05 -16.94
C GLU A 50 -22.36 4.18 -17.09
N ASN A 51 -21.61 4.03 -16.00
CA ASN A 51 -20.41 3.21 -15.94
C ASN A 51 -20.75 1.76 -15.58
N GLY A 52 -20.45 0.83 -16.50
CA GLY A 52 -20.68 -0.61 -16.31
C GLY A 52 -19.94 -1.21 -15.12
N GLU A 53 -18.76 -0.70 -14.76
CA GLU A 53 -18.02 -1.19 -13.59
C GLU A 53 -18.70 -0.79 -12.27
N ILE A 54 -19.27 0.41 -12.21
CA ILE A 54 -20.04 0.85 -11.04
C ILE A 54 -21.33 0.07 -10.94
N SER A 55 -22.03 -0.19 -12.06
CA SER A 55 -23.21 -1.06 -12.07
C SER A 55 -22.91 -2.44 -11.51
N GLN A 56 -21.86 -3.08 -12.04
CA GLN A 56 -21.42 -4.38 -11.59
C GLN A 56 -21.01 -4.35 -10.11
N PHE A 57 -20.28 -3.32 -9.68
CA PHE A 57 -19.89 -3.17 -8.29
C PHE A 57 -21.11 -3.03 -7.37
N TRP A 58 -22.08 -2.19 -7.74
CA TRP A 58 -23.30 -1.97 -6.97
C TRP A 58 -24.07 -3.27 -6.79
N GLU A 59 -24.33 -4.00 -7.89
CA GLU A 59 -25.05 -5.27 -7.89
C GLU A 59 -24.35 -6.36 -7.07
N GLN A 60 -23.02 -6.44 -7.12
CA GLN A 60 -22.27 -7.52 -6.49
C GLN A 60 -21.85 -7.23 -5.04
N TYR A 61 -21.67 -5.96 -4.66
CA TYR A 61 -21.04 -5.59 -3.38
C TYR A 61 -21.95 -4.79 -2.46
N ILE A 62 -22.96 -4.08 -2.99
CA ILE A 62 -23.85 -3.23 -2.18
C ILE A 62 -25.25 -3.82 -2.10
N LEU A 63 -25.86 -4.13 -3.26
CA LEU A 63 -27.23 -4.63 -3.36
C LEU A 63 -27.51 -5.89 -2.51
N PRO A 64 -26.60 -6.87 -2.36
CA PRO A 64 -26.85 -8.05 -1.53
C PRO A 64 -27.07 -7.73 -0.04
N TYR A 65 -26.64 -6.54 0.40
CA TYR A 65 -26.72 -6.09 1.78
C TYR A 65 -27.72 -4.94 1.98
N HIS A 66 -28.53 -4.60 0.97
CA HIS A 66 -29.44 -3.43 1.05
C HIS A 66 -30.42 -3.49 2.23
N GLY A 67 -30.84 -4.68 2.66
CA GLY A 67 -31.71 -4.86 3.83
C GLY A 67 -31.01 -4.59 5.17
N ASP A 68 -29.70 -4.83 5.24
CA ASP A 68 -28.87 -4.59 6.43
C ASP A 68 -28.30 -3.16 6.47
N ILE A 69 -28.06 -2.58 5.29
CA ILE A 69 -27.57 -1.22 5.13
C ILE A 69 -28.76 -0.27 5.20
N GLY A 70 -28.94 0.42 6.33
CA GLY A 70 -30.00 1.41 6.49
C GLY A 70 -29.96 2.50 5.39
N GLN A 71 -31.15 3.00 5.00
CA GLN A 71 -31.35 3.89 3.83
C GLN A 71 -30.41 5.10 3.79
N VAL A 72 -30.13 5.72 4.94
CA VAL A 72 -29.21 6.87 5.04
C VAL A 72 -27.81 6.50 4.55
N HIS A 73 -27.30 5.33 4.93
CA HIS A 73 -25.99 4.85 4.48
C HIS A 73 -26.00 4.47 3.00
N LEU A 74 -27.08 3.85 2.50
CA LEU A 74 -27.23 3.55 1.08
C LEU A 74 -27.21 4.82 0.22
N ASN A 75 -27.86 5.89 0.68
CA ASN A 75 -27.84 7.17 -0.02
C ASN A 75 -26.43 7.75 -0.09
N ILE A 76 -25.69 7.75 1.04
CA ILE A 76 -24.30 8.20 1.05
C ILE A 76 -23.43 7.36 0.11
N ILE A 77 -23.53 6.03 0.17
CA ILE A 77 -22.76 5.14 -0.72
C ILE A 77 -23.08 5.43 -2.19
N ARG A 78 -24.36 5.64 -2.52
CA ARG A 78 -24.78 6.01 -3.88
C ARG A 78 -24.21 7.34 -4.33
N ASP A 79 -24.24 8.36 -3.46
CA ASP A 79 -23.71 9.69 -3.79
C ASP A 79 -22.19 9.67 -3.97
N LEU A 80 -21.46 8.90 -3.14
CA LEU A 80 -20.02 8.69 -3.31
C LEU A 80 -19.70 8.00 -4.64
N LEU A 81 -20.48 6.99 -5.04
CA LEU A 81 -20.29 6.33 -6.33
C LEU A 81 -20.58 7.27 -7.51
N LYS A 82 -21.59 8.15 -7.40
CA LYS A 82 -21.85 9.19 -8.42
C LYS A 82 -20.69 10.19 -8.52
N ASP A 83 -20.13 10.61 -7.39
CA ASP A 83 -18.96 11.48 -7.38
C ASP A 83 -17.76 10.81 -8.08
N LEU A 84 -17.53 9.51 -7.85
CA LEU A 84 -16.49 8.73 -8.55
C LEU A 84 -16.80 8.52 -10.03
N GLU A 85 -18.06 8.34 -10.41
CA GLU A 85 -18.46 8.23 -11.82
C GLU A 85 -18.13 9.52 -12.58
N LEU A 86 -18.40 10.67 -11.96
CA LEU A 86 -18.22 11.98 -12.55
C LEU A 86 -16.76 12.43 -12.58
N TYR A 87 -16.00 12.20 -11.50
CA TYR A 87 -14.66 12.77 -11.32
C TYR A 87 -13.53 11.73 -11.19
N GLY A 88 -13.86 10.45 -11.00
CA GLY A 88 -12.89 9.41 -10.65
C GLY A 88 -11.96 8.96 -11.78
N LYS A 89 -12.05 9.55 -12.99
CA LYS A 89 -11.11 9.32 -14.09
C LYS A 89 -9.73 9.97 -13.87
N CYS A 90 -9.60 10.82 -12.85
CA CYS A 90 -8.31 11.37 -12.47
C CYS A 90 -7.36 10.26 -11.94
N PRO A 91 -6.03 10.46 -11.97
CA PRO A 91 -5.07 9.54 -11.36
C PRO A 91 -5.38 9.25 -9.88
N SER A 92 -5.25 7.99 -9.47
CA SER A 92 -5.30 7.59 -8.06
C SER A 92 -4.05 7.96 -7.26
N ILE A 93 -3.00 8.44 -7.95
CA ILE A 93 -1.73 8.84 -7.34
C ILE A 93 -1.34 10.19 -7.89
N VAL A 94 -1.23 11.18 -6.99
CA VAL A 94 -0.76 12.51 -7.33
C VAL A 94 0.73 12.60 -7.05
N ILE A 95 1.53 13.00 -8.05
CA ILE A 95 3.01 13.00 -7.97
C ILE A 95 3.55 13.89 -6.83
N ASN A 96 2.80 14.94 -6.49
CA ASN A 96 3.14 15.93 -5.47
C ASN A 96 2.50 15.64 -4.10
N ASP A 97 1.81 14.51 -3.94
CA ASP A 97 1.36 14.07 -2.63
C ASP A 97 2.55 13.56 -1.79
N ASN A 98 2.57 13.96 -0.52
CA ASN A 98 3.62 13.60 0.42
C ASN A 98 3.36 12.26 1.13
N GLU A 99 2.14 11.73 1.03
CA GLU A 99 1.71 10.53 1.75
C GLU A 99 1.89 9.26 0.90
N THR A 100 1.82 9.38 -0.42
CA THR A 100 1.99 8.27 -1.34
C THR A 100 3.47 7.86 -1.48
N SER A 101 3.73 6.56 -1.32
CA SER A 101 5.06 5.98 -1.53
C SER A 101 5.54 6.18 -2.97
N ALA A 102 6.79 6.60 -3.14
CA ALA A 102 7.41 6.73 -4.47
C ALA A 102 7.42 5.41 -5.27
N ASP A 103 7.31 4.26 -4.61
CA ASP A 103 7.22 2.95 -5.26
C ASP A 103 5.93 2.78 -6.07
N TYR A 104 4.86 3.51 -5.74
CA TYR A 104 3.58 3.41 -6.44
C TYR A 104 3.44 4.41 -7.59
N ARG A 105 4.41 5.30 -7.83
CA ARG A 105 4.34 6.29 -8.93
C ARG A 105 4.14 5.66 -10.31
N VAL A 106 4.55 4.40 -10.49
CA VAL A 106 4.32 3.63 -11.73
C VAL A 106 2.84 3.32 -11.98
N LEU A 107 1.98 3.49 -10.98
CA LEU A 107 0.54 3.31 -11.04
C LEU A 107 -0.21 4.63 -11.28
N ALA A 108 0.46 5.67 -11.79
CA ALA A 108 -0.19 6.94 -12.11
C ALA A 108 -1.33 6.80 -13.13
N ASP A 109 -1.28 5.77 -13.98
CA ASP A 109 -2.32 5.47 -14.97
C ASP A 109 -3.54 4.74 -14.37
N VAL A 110 -3.46 4.26 -13.12
CA VAL A 110 -4.61 3.68 -12.42
C VAL A 110 -5.52 4.83 -11.98
N SER A 111 -6.74 4.85 -12.53
CA SER A 111 -7.73 5.87 -12.17
C SER A 111 -8.17 5.76 -10.71
N LEU A 112 -8.61 6.88 -10.13
CA LEU A 112 -9.14 6.93 -8.77
C LEU A 112 -10.35 6.02 -8.60
N LEU A 113 -11.26 6.00 -9.60
CA LEU A 113 -12.41 5.11 -9.62
C LEU A 113 -11.97 3.65 -9.52
N GLU A 114 -11.07 3.21 -10.40
CA GLU A 114 -10.59 1.83 -10.44
C GLU A 114 -9.95 1.43 -9.10
N HIS A 115 -9.02 2.26 -8.61
CA HIS A 115 -8.35 2.03 -7.33
C HIS A 115 -9.36 1.91 -6.19
N THR A 116 -10.28 2.87 -6.08
CA THR A 116 -11.25 2.93 -4.99
C THR A 116 -12.22 1.75 -5.02
N LEU A 117 -12.69 1.33 -6.20
CA LEU A 117 -13.48 0.10 -6.31
C LEU A 117 -12.67 -1.11 -5.89
N ASN A 118 -11.40 -1.24 -6.30
CA ASN A 118 -10.51 -2.32 -5.86
C ASN A 118 -10.34 -2.35 -4.33
N VAL A 119 -10.13 -1.19 -3.69
CA VAL A 119 -10.07 -1.08 -2.23
C VAL A 119 -11.36 -1.56 -1.59
N CYS A 120 -12.53 -1.12 -2.09
CA CYS A 120 -13.82 -1.57 -1.54
C CYS A 120 -14.01 -3.08 -1.64
N ARG A 121 -13.61 -3.69 -2.76
CA ARG A 121 -13.66 -5.15 -2.95
C ARG A 121 -12.81 -5.86 -1.90
N LYS A 122 -11.56 -5.42 -1.69
CA LYS A 122 -10.65 -5.99 -0.68
C LYS A 122 -11.15 -5.75 0.75
N ALA A 123 -11.67 -4.57 1.03
CA ALA A 123 -12.19 -4.20 2.35
C ALA A 123 -13.37 -5.09 2.76
N ARG A 124 -14.30 -5.36 1.83
CA ARG A 124 -15.37 -6.33 2.03
C ARG A 124 -14.84 -7.72 2.37
N ASP A 125 -13.85 -8.21 1.62
CA ASP A 125 -13.31 -9.56 1.80
C ASP A 125 -12.62 -9.70 3.16
N ILE A 126 -11.85 -8.69 3.56
CA ILE A 126 -11.20 -8.64 4.88
C ILE A 126 -12.26 -8.60 5.99
N LEU A 127 -13.30 -7.77 5.82
CA LEU A 127 -14.38 -7.64 6.79
C LEU A 127 -15.14 -8.96 6.96
N LYS A 128 -15.51 -9.62 5.85
CA LYS A 128 -16.25 -10.90 5.85
C LYS A 128 -15.45 -12.06 6.43
N THR A 129 -14.13 -12.05 6.28
CA THR A 129 -13.26 -13.08 6.84
C THR A 129 -12.92 -12.86 8.32
N GLY A 130 -13.01 -11.61 8.80
CA GLY A 130 -12.63 -11.23 10.16
C GLY A 130 -13.77 -11.18 11.18
N GLU A 131 -15.04 -11.09 10.76
CA GLU A 131 -16.19 -10.92 11.65
C GLU A 131 -17.38 -11.82 11.26
N ALA A 132 -18.07 -12.38 12.26
CA ALA A 132 -19.28 -13.17 12.04
C ALA A 132 -20.48 -12.30 11.61
N ASP A 133 -20.68 -11.15 12.28
CA ASP A 133 -21.79 -10.20 12.04
C ASP A 133 -21.33 -9.00 11.19
N TYR A 134 -20.54 -9.31 10.17
CA TYR A 134 -19.86 -8.33 9.33
C TYR A 134 -20.81 -7.35 8.61
N GLN A 135 -22.06 -7.75 8.42
CA GLN A 135 -23.14 -6.97 7.81
C GLN A 135 -23.36 -5.64 8.55
N MET A 136 -23.25 -5.64 9.89
CA MET A 136 -23.44 -4.43 10.71
C MET A 136 -22.35 -3.37 10.52
N SER A 137 -21.17 -3.80 10.06
CA SER A 137 -20.01 -2.95 9.79
C SER A 137 -19.88 -2.59 8.30
N MET A 138 -20.57 -3.32 7.42
CA MET A 138 -20.43 -3.22 5.96
C MET A 138 -20.63 -1.78 5.47
N ALA A 139 -21.71 -1.15 5.88
CA ALA A 139 -22.04 0.22 5.48
C ALA A 139 -20.91 1.21 5.79
N LYS A 140 -20.35 1.13 7.00
CA LYS A 140 -19.32 2.06 7.48
C LYS A 140 -17.98 1.82 6.78
N VAL A 141 -17.64 0.55 6.55
CA VAL A 141 -16.43 0.16 5.79
C VAL A 141 -16.53 0.60 4.33
N MET A 142 -17.69 0.45 3.70
CA MET A 142 -17.93 0.91 2.33
C MET A 142 -17.82 2.43 2.21
N ILE A 143 -18.46 3.19 3.11
CA ILE A 143 -18.36 4.66 3.11
C ILE A 143 -16.90 5.09 3.28
N ALA A 144 -16.17 4.51 4.26
CA ALA A 144 -14.77 4.85 4.48
C ALA A 144 -13.91 4.52 3.25
N SER A 145 -14.11 3.35 2.64
CA SER A 145 -13.34 2.90 1.48
C SER A 145 -13.63 3.72 0.23
N LEU A 146 -14.90 4.05 -0.03
CA LEU A 146 -15.28 4.90 -1.17
C LEU A 146 -14.77 6.33 -1.04
N ALA A 147 -14.66 6.84 0.19
CA ALA A 147 -14.30 8.24 0.42
C ALA A 147 -12.81 8.48 0.68
N HIS A 148 -12.00 7.46 0.94
CA HIS A 148 -10.65 7.64 1.51
C HIS A 148 -9.71 8.50 0.66
N ASP A 149 -9.81 8.42 -0.67
CA ASP A 149 -8.96 9.11 -1.63
C ASP A 149 -9.69 10.21 -2.43
N MET A 150 -10.89 10.61 -2.02
CA MET A 150 -11.65 11.69 -2.67
C MET A 150 -10.89 13.02 -2.71
N GLY A 151 -9.98 13.24 -1.77
CA GLY A 151 -9.07 14.38 -1.74
C GLY A 151 -8.07 14.45 -2.90
N ASN A 152 -7.97 13.39 -3.72
CA ASN A 152 -7.20 13.41 -4.97
C ASN A 152 -7.96 14.09 -6.13
N ILE A 153 -9.28 14.26 -6.02
CA ILE A 153 -10.11 14.90 -7.06
C ILE A 153 -9.84 16.41 -7.09
N PRO A 154 -9.31 16.96 -8.20
CA PRO A 154 -9.01 18.38 -8.30
C PRO A 154 -10.23 19.29 -8.10
N GLU A 155 -11.40 18.88 -8.61
CA GLU A 155 -12.66 19.63 -8.60
C GLU A 155 -13.27 19.75 -7.19
N ILE A 156 -12.90 18.84 -6.29
CA ILE A 156 -13.43 18.78 -4.93
C ILE A 156 -12.60 19.63 -3.95
N ALA A 157 -11.37 19.98 -4.32
CA ALA A 157 -10.51 20.80 -3.49
C ALA A 157 -11.03 22.26 -3.44
N GLN A 158 -11.63 22.64 -2.31
CA GLN A 158 -11.91 24.05 -1.99
C GLN A 158 -10.61 24.86 -2.02
N GLN A 159 -10.68 26.15 -2.32
CA GLN A 159 -9.49 27.02 -2.45
C GLN A 159 -8.53 26.91 -1.26
N ASP A 160 -9.06 26.83 -0.03
CA ASP A 160 -8.26 26.69 1.19
C ASP A 160 -7.56 25.33 1.31
N TRP A 161 -8.13 24.29 0.70
CA TRP A 161 -7.58 22.93 0.73
C TRP A 161 -6.53 22.71 -0.36
N GLN A 162 -6.49 23.53 -1.40
CA GLN A 162 -5.51 23.40 -2.47
C GLN A 162 -4.07 23.51 -1.98
N MET A 163 -3.83 24.27 -0.90
CA MET A 163 -2.50 24.40 -0.28
C MET A 163 -2.11 23.21 0.62
N ILE A 164 -3.02 22.28 0.88
CA ILE A 164 -2.77 21.10 1.72
C ILE A 164 -2.20 19.98 0.82
N ASN A 165 -0.93 19.62 1.02
CA ASN A 165 -0.28 18.51 0.31
C ASN A 165 -0.49 17.17 1.03
N SER A 166 -1.75 16.83 1.30
CA SER A 166 -2.20 15.60 1.95
C SER A 166 -3.61 15.29 1.50
N HIS A 167 -3.81 14.19 0.76
CA HIS A 167 -5.14 13.78 0.32
C HIS A 167 -5.96 13.22 1.48
N THR A 168 -5.35 12.58 2.49
CA THR A 168 -6.10 12.09 3.67
C THR A 168 -6.83 13.22 4.40
N ILE A 169 -6.18 14.40 4.56
CA ILE A 169 -6.80 15.57 5.18
C ILE A 169 -7.92 16.14 4.29
N LYS A 170 -7.68 16.26 2.98
CA LYS A 170 -8.70 16.72 2.02
C LYS A 170 -9.93 15.81 2.00
N SER A 171 -9.72 14.50 1.90
CA SER A 171 -10.78 13.49 1.94
C SER A 171 -11.56 13.57 3.25
N PHE A 172 -10.87 13.76 4.38
CA PHE A 172 -11.52 13.93 5.68
C PHE A 172 -12.44 15.16 5.73
N GLU A 173 -11.93 16.34 5.37
CA GLU A 173 -12.74 17.57 5.43
C GLU A 173 -13.91 17.52 4.45
N TRP A 174 -13.70 16.96 3.26
CA TRP A 174 -14.77 16.76 2.30
C TRP A 174 -15.86 15.81 2.80
N LEU A 175 -15.48 14.66 3.35
CA LEU A 175 -16.43 13.65 3.81
C LEU A 175 -17.20 14.12 5.06
N LYS A 176 -16.55 14.88 5.93
CA LYS A 176 -17.09 15.35 7.21
C LYS A 176 -18.45 16.05 7.05
N GLU A 177 -18.58 16.90 6.04
CA GLU A 177 -19.84 17.60 5.76
C GLU A 177 -20.93 16.64 5.26
N LYS A 178 -20.56 15.63 4.46
CA LYS A 178 -21.50 14.65 3.88
C LYS A 178 -22.06 13.67 4.90
N ILE A 179 -21.34 13.37 5.97
CA ILE A 179 -21.74 12.36 6.97
C ILE A 179 -21.95 12.94 8.36
N ASN A 180 -22.06 14.27 8.49
CA ASN A 180 -22.23 14.96 9.77
C ASN A 180 -23.44 14.49 10.58
N HIS A 181 -24.47 13.97 9.92
CA HIS A 181 -25.72 13.48 10.50
C HIS A 181 -25.65 12.00 10.91
N LEU A 182 -24.61 11.26 10.52
CA LEU A 182 -24.47 9.85 10.90
C LEU A 182 -24.03 9.68 12.36
N GLY A 183 -24.69 8.74 13.05
CA GLY A 183 -24.21 8.23 14.34
C GLY A 183 -22.93 7.41 14.16
N ASN A 184 -21.94 7.59 15.06
CA ASN A 184 -20.62 6.97 14.98
C ASN A 184 -19.77 7.35 13.75
N LYS A 185 -20.05 8.51 13.13
CA LYS A 185 -19.25 9.05 12.01
C LYS A 185 -17.76 9.18 12.34
N ASP A 186 -17.41 9.41 13.61
CA ASP A 186 -16.04 9.65 14.04
C ASP A 186 -15.12 8.49 13.65
N LYS A 187 -15.56 7.23 13.75
CA LYS A 187 -14.75 6.09 13.34
C LYS A 187 -14.50 6.03 11.83
N ILE A 188 -15.47 6.47 11.03
CA ILE A 188 -15.34 6.55 9.56
C ILE A 188 -14.34 7.66 9.22
N LEU A 189 -14.53 8.85 9.81
CA LEU A 189 -13.67 10.00 9.59
C LEU A 189 -12.23 9.75 10.05
N GLU A 190 -12.04 9.13 11.22
CA GLU A 190 -10.73 8.67 11.69
C GLU A 190 -10.08 7.69 10.71
N ALA A 191 -10.85 6.73 10.18
CA ALA A 191 -10.33 5.77 9.21
C ALA A 191 -9.81 6.49 7.96
N VAL A 192 -10.60 7.41 7.41
CA VAL A 192 -10.22 8.20 6.23
C VAL A 192 -9.01 9.09 6.52
N ARG A 193 -8.98 9.78 7.66
CA ARG A 193 -7.89 10.71 7.99
C ARG A 193 -6.56 10.02 8.25
N PHE A 194 -6.57 8.81 8.80
CA PHE A 194 -5.35 8.17 9.32
C PHE A 194 -4.93 6.91 8.56
N HIS A 195 -5.50 6.63 7.38
CA HIS A 195 -5.15 5.40 6.65
C HIS A 195 -3.66 5.36 6.21
N HIS A 196 -3.01 6.49 5.93
CA HIS A 196 -1.56 6.53 5.71
C HIS A 196 -0.71 6.78 6.96
N ALA A 197 -1.32 6.94 8.14
CA ALA A 197 -0.59 7.25 9.36
C ALA A 197 0.39 6.12 9.75
N GLY A 198 1.51 6.51 10.36
CA GLY A 198 2.53 5.57 10.81
C GLY A 198 2.13 4.83 12.08
N ASP A 199 2.72 3.66 12.34
CA ASP A 199 2.36 2.81 13.49
C ASP A 199 2.49 3.50 14.86
N LYS A 200 3.34 4.53 14.97
CA LYS A 200 3.46 5.32 16.22
C LYS A 200 2.24 6.18 16.48
N GLU A 201 1.67 6.79 15.45
CA GLU A 201 0.49 7.65 15.52
C GLU A 201 -0.77 6.81 15.75
N LEU A 202 -0.78 5.59 15.22
CA LEU A 202 -1.90 4.68 15.31
C LEU A 202 -2.11 4.01 16.66
N LYS A 203 -1.16 4.13 17.61
CA LYS A 203 -1.27 3.51 18.94
C LYS A 203 -2.55 3.93 19.69
N GLN A 204 -3.03 5.15 19.46
CA GLN A 204 -4.26 5.66 20.08
C GLN A 204 -5.55 5.25 19.36
N TYR A 205 -5.45 4.68 18.15
CA TYR A 205 -6.59 4.30 17.30
C TYR A 205 -6.78 2.78 17.17
N THR A 206 -6.16 1.99 18.05
CA THR A 206 -6.17 0.52 18.01
C THR A 206 -7.58 -0.10 18.11
N GLY A 207 -8.56 0.63 18.63
CA GLY A 207 -9.97 0.20 18.71
C GLY A 207 -10.79 0.45 17.43
N ASN A 208 -10.24 1.16 16.44
CA ASN A 208 -10.96 1.47 15.20
C ASN A 208 -10.68 0.40 14.13
N LYS A 209 -11.56 -0.61 14.07
CA LYS A 209 -11.46 -1.69 13.07
C LYS A 209 -11.65 -1.22 11.63
N ILE A 210 -12.41 -0.14 11.39
CA ILE A 210 -12.61 0.39 10.04
C ILE A 210 -11.26 0.87 9.49
N LEU A 211 -10.49 1.58 10.31
CA LEU A 211 -9.14 2.03 9.97
C LEU A 211 -8.21 0.85 9.65
N SER A 212 -8.20 -0.21 10.46
CA SER A 212 -7.33 -1.36 10.20
C SER A 212 -7.72 -2.12 8.93
N ILE A 213 -9.01 -2.24 8.62
CA ILE A 213 -9.52 -2.87 7.40
C ILE A 213 -9.16 -2.02 6.18
N LEU A 214 -9.44 -0.71 6.23
CA LEU A 214 -9.16 0.21 5.13
C LEU A 214 -7.68 0.20 4.74
N ARG A 215 -6.78 0.27 5.72
CA ARG A 215 -5.32 0.22 5.48
C ARG A 215 -4.87 -1.06 4.81
N GLN A 216 -5.39 -2.20 5.27
CA GLN A 216 -5.07 -3.50 4.68
C GLN A 216 -5.63 -3.63 3.26
N ALA A 217 -6.84 -3.11 3.03
CA ALA A 217 -7.50 -3.12 1.74
C ALA A 217 -6.79 -2.25 0.71
N ASP A 218 -6.42 -1.01 1.07
CA ASP A 218 -5.62 -0.10 0.25
C ASP A 218 -4.29 -0.74 -0.15
N TYR A 219 -3.52 -1.21 0.84
CA TYR A 219 -2.26 -1.91 0.58
C TYR A 219 -2.43 -3.12 -0.34
N ALA A 220 -3.47 -3.95 -0.13
CA ALA A 220 -3.74 -5.12 -0.95
C ALA A 220 -4.18 -4.76 -2.38
N ALA A 221 -4.88 -3.64 -2.57
CA ALA A 221 -5.24 -3.11 -3.87
C ALA A 221 -3.98 -2.67 -4.63
N ARG A 222 -3.13 -1.84 -4.00
CA ARG A 222 -1.86 -1.39 -4.59
C ARG A 222 -0.92 -2.54 -4.96
N GLU A 223 -0.83 -3.57 -4.12
CA GLU A 223 -0.06 -4.78 -4.45
C GLU A 223 -0.63 -5.55 -5.64
N SER A 224 -1.95 -5.55 -5.81
CA SER A 224 -2.61 -6.22 -6.95
C SER A 224 -2.42 -5.41 -8.25
N GLU A 225 -2.55 -4.09 -8.17
CA GLU A 225 -2.30 -3.14 -9.26
C GLU A 225 -0.84 -3.21 -9.73
N LEU A 226 0.13 -3.21 -8.80
CA LEU A 226 1.55 -3.40 -9.13
C LEU A 226 1.80 -4.72 -9.85
N LYS A 227 1.15 -5.81 -9.43
CA LYS A 227 1.27 -7.11 -10.10
C LYS A 227 0.71 -7.05 -11.52
N ALA A 228 -0.47 -6.48 -11.70
CA ALA A 228 -1.10 -6.30 -13.02
C ALA A 228 -0.21 -5.46 -13.95
N TYR A 229 0.30 -4.33 -13.46
CA TYR A 229 1.24 -3.47 -14.19
C TYR A 229 2.49 -4.23 -14.64
N ASN A 230 3.10 -5.02 -13.74
CA ASN A 230 4.29 -5.81 -14.06
C ASN A 230 4.00 -6.93 -15.07
N LEU A 231 2.82 -7.54 -15.02
CA LEU A 231 2.40 -8.57 -15.99
C LEU A 231 2.17 -7.96 -17.37
N ASN A 232 1.46 -6.83 -17.44
CA ASN A 232 1.22 -6.12 -18.70
C ASN A 232 2.53 -5.67 -19.34
N ASN A 233 3.47 -5.14 -18.56
CA ASN A 233 4.78 -4.75 -19.09
C ASN A 233 5.65 -5.94 -19.55
N ARG A 234 5.48 -7.12 -18.95
CA ARG A 234 6.14 -8.34 -19.42
C ARG A 234 5.56 -8.80 -20.75
N ALA A 235 4.23 -8.84 -20.86
CA ALA A 235 3.55 -9.18 -22.11
C ALA A 235 3.93 -8.22 -23.24
N SER A 236 3.90 -6.90 -22.98
CA SER A 236 4.33 -5.90 -23.97
C SER A 236 5.80 -6.06 -24.39
N ASN A 237 6.69 -6.44 -23.46
CA ASN A 237 8.09 -6.68 -23.79
C ASN A 237 8.29 -7.97 -24.58
N GLU A 238 7.52 -9.03 -24.30
CA GLU A 238 7.51 -10.27 -25.09
C GLU A 238 6.97 -10.03 -26.51
N ASP A 239 5.92 -9.22 -26.66
CA ASP A 239 5.38 -8.81 -27.97
C ASP A 239 6.37 -7.94 -28.75
N ILE A 240 7.14 -7.07 -28.08
CA ILE A 240 8.23 -6.30 -28.72
C ILE A 240 9.35 -7.24 -29.15
N ILE A 241 9.74 -8.21 -28.32
CA ILE A 241 10.77 -9.19 -28.68
C ILE A 241 10.31 -10.05 -29.85
N GLN A 242 9.05 -10.49 -29.87
CA GLN A 242 8.47 -11.25 -30.97
C GLN A 242 8.42 -10.42 -32.25
N ASN A 243 7.99 -9.16 -32.18
CA ASN A 243 8.02 -8.26 -33.34
C ASN A 243 9.45 -7.99 -33.84
N ILE A 244 10.45 -7.86 -32.96
CA ILE A 244 11.86 -7.74 -33.37
C ILE A 244 12.34 -9.04 -34.02
N PHE A 245 11.90 -10.20 -33.53
CA PHE A 245 12.23 -11.50 -34.09
C PHE A 245 11.59 -11.73 -35.46
N ASP A 246 10.35 -11.28 -35.64
CA ASP A 246 9.60 -11.37 -36.91
C ASP A 246 10.14 -10.37 -37.94
N VAL A 247 10.52 -9.15 -37.53
CA VAL A 247 11.20 -8.17 -38.39
C VAL A 247 12.57 -8.71 -38.85
N LYS A 248 13.37 -9.29 -37.94
CA LYS A 248 14.65 -9.94 -38.30
C LYS A 248 14.48 -11.19 -39.16
N SER A 249 13.36 -11.89 -39.05
CA SER A 249 13.04 -13.03 -39.91
C SER A 249 12.61 -12.57 -41.32
N SER A 250 11.99 -11.39 -41.42
CA SER A 250 11.65 -10.77 -42.71
C SER A 250 12.83 -10.08 -43.41
N GLU A 251 13.78 -9.52 -42.66
CA GLU A 251 15.02 -8.91 -43.21
C GLU A 251 16.04 -9.96 -43.70
N ASN A 252 15.91 -11.23 -43.32
CA ASN A 252 16.75 -12.33 -43.83
C ASN A 252 16.24 -12.95 -45.15
N LEU A 253 15.19 -12.42 -45.76
CA LEU A 253 14.68 -12.84 -47.08
C LEU A 253 14.97 -11.84 -48.21
N SER A 254 15.54 -10.68 -47.90
CA SER A 254 16.02 -9.73 -48.89
C SER A 254 17.29 -9.07 -48.37
N ASP A 255 18.44 -9.66 -48.70
CA ASP A 255 19.62 -8.94 -49.19
C ASP A 255 20.79 -9.90 -49.39
N ASN A 256 20.81 -10.51 -50.57
CA ASN A 256 22.04 -10.95 -51.19
C ASN A 256 22.30 -9.98 -52.35
N LEU A 257 23.09 -8.93 -52.11
CA LEU A 257 24.10 -8.40 -53.04
C LEU A 257 24.76 -7.11 -52.51
N ASN A 258 26.09 -7.17 -52.53
CA ASN A 258 27.08 -6.09 -52.54
C ASN A 258 27.52 -5.44 -51.22
N SER A 259 28.65 -6.00 -50.76
CA SER A 259 29.75 -5.32 -50.09
C SER A 259 30.07 -3.91 -50.63
N LYS A 260 30.28 -2.96 -49.71
CA LYS A 260 31.52 -2.17 -49.73
C LYS A 260 31.85 -1.62 -48.35
N VAL A 261 33.08 -1.92 -47.95
CA VAL A 261 33.79 -1.49 -46.76
C VAL A 261 33.96 0.03 -46.76
N GLU A 262 33.72 0.68 -45.62
CA GLU A 262 34.55 1.78 -45.13
C GLU A 262 34.53 1.86 -43.58
N LYS A 263 35.67 2.27 -43.05
CA LYS A 263 36.17 2.12 -41.67
C LYS A 263 35.81 3.31 -40.77
N SER A 264 35.95 3.07 -39.46
CA SER A 264 36.15 4.02 -38.33
C SER A 264 34.86 4.71 -37.82
N GLU A 265 34.55 4.82 -36.52
CA GLU A 265 35.40 5.04 -35.33
C GLU A 265 34.78 4.46 -34.02
N SER A 266 35.67 4.15 -33.06
CA SER A 266 35.49 3.94 -31.60
C SER A 266 34.64 2.76 -31.05
N PRO A 267 35.18 1.92 -30.14
CA PRO A 267 34.39 1.01 -29.33
C PRO A 267 33.73 1.78 -28.19
N ASP A 268 32.42 1.89 -28.28
CA ASP A 268 31.53 2.48 -27.28
C ASP A 268 31.53 1.59 -26.00
N GLU A 269 32.25 2.01 -24.96
CA GLU A 269 32.34 1.33 -23.64
C GLU A 269 30.98 1.20 -22.92
N ASN A 270 29.91 1.81 -23.44
CA ASN A 270 28.62 1.87 -22.79
C ASN A 270 27.71 0.65 -23.03
N ARG A 271 28.08 -0.31 -23.88
CA ARG A 271 27.24 -1.50 -24.15
C ARG A 271 27.46 -2.69 -23.20
N ASN A 272 28.59 -2.78 -22.48
CA ASN A 272 28.89 -3.95 -21.63
C ASN A 272 28.35 -3.87 -20.19
N ASN A 273 28.03 -2.69 -19.67
CA ASN A 273 27.58 -2.56 -18.27
C ASN A 273 26.13 -3.04 -18.00
N ASN A 274 25.38 -3.45 -19.03
CA ASN A 274 23.98 -3.89 -18.90
C ASN A 274 23.79 -5.39 -18.60
N GLN A 275 24.85 -6.20 -18.55
CA GLN A 275 24.73 -7.65 -18.32
C GLN A 275 24.58 -8.06 -16.84
N VAL A 276 25.02 -7.22 -15.90
CA VAL A 276 24.87 -7.50 -14.48
C VAL A 276 23.42 -7.22 -14.06
N THR A 277 22.69 -8.29 -13.71
CA THR A 277 21.33 -8.22 -13.17
C THR A 277 21.31 -8.25 -11.64
N GLU A 278 20.23 -7.75 -11.03
CA GLU A 278 20.06 -7.76 -9.56
C GLU A 278 20.13 -9.18 -8.98
N ASP A 279 19.51 -10.17 -9.64
CA ASP A 279 19.51 -11.56 -9.17
C ASP A 279 20.91 -12.19 -9.21
N MET A 280 21.68 -11.93 -10.26
CA MET A 280 23.06 -12.41 -10.39
C MET A 280 23.95 -11.81 -9.30
N PHE A 281 23.77 -10.52 -9.02
CA PHE A 281 24.49 -9.83 -7.96
C PHE A 281 24.12 -10.38 -6.58
N LEU A 282 22.84 -10.61 -6.30
CA LEU A 282 22.40 -11.15 -5.01
C LEU A 282 22.88 -12.57 -4.75
N LYS A 283 22.95 -13.41 -5.78
CA LYS A 283 23.53 -14.75 -5.68
C LYS A 283 25.02 -14.70 -5.39
N ALA A 284 25.77 -13.85 -6.10
CA ALA A 284 27.19 -13.64 -5.84
C ALA A 284 27.42 -13.09 -4.42
N LEU A 285 26.58 -12.14 -3.98
CA LEU A 285 26.66 -11.54 -2.65
C LEU A 285 26.41 -12.56 -1.54
N ALA A 286 25.40 -13.44 -1.71
CA ALA A 286 25.13 -14.49 -0.74
C ALA A 286 26.36 -15.40 -0.55
N ASN A 287 27.08 -15.75 -1.62
CA ASN A 287 28.25 -16.62 -1.51
C ASN A 287 29.44 -15.99 -0.78
N GLU A 288 29.51 -14.66 -0.70
CA GLU A 288 30.63 -13.91 -0.12
C GLU A 288 30.46 -13.55 1.36
N ILE A 289 29.30 -13.81 1.96
CA ILE A 289 29.05 -13.54 3.38
C ILE A 289 29.80 -14.59 4.22
N SER A 290 30.77 -14.14 5.02
CA SER A 290 31.52 -15.04 5.91
C SER A 290 30.69 -15.48 7.11
N ASP A 291 30.80 -16.76 7.49
CA ASP A 291 30.08 -17.32 8.66
C ASP A 291 30.58 -16.78 10.01
N ASN A 292 31.75 -16.13 10.03
CA ASN A 292 32.46 -15.74 11.26
C ASN A 292 32.87 -14.26 11.31
N GLY A 293 32.32 -13.40 10.44
CA GLY A 293 32.68 -11.98 10.35
C GLY A 293 31.50 -11.02 10.48
N PHE A 294 31.81 -9.72 10.61
CA PHE A 294 30.82 -8.63 10.53
C PHE A 294 30.66 -8.08 9.10
N ASP A 295 31.11 -8.85 8.11
CA ASP A 295 30.98 -8.62 6.68
C ASP A 295 29.54 -8.25 6.26
N ALA A 296 28.56 -8.85 6.93
CA ALA A 296 27.20 -8.41 6.90
C ALA A 296 26.48 -8.61 8.25
N PHE A 297 25.58 -7.72 8.63
CA PHE A 297 24.79 -7.85 9.86
C PHE A 297 23.38 -7.26 9.77
N TRP A 298 22.49 -7.72 10.63
CA TRP A 298 21.15 -7.18 10.83
C TRP A 298 21.11 -6.12 11.93
N PHE A 299 20.45 -5.00 11.64
CA PHE A 299 20.10 -3.96 12.63
C PHE A 299 18.78 -3.28 12.26
N ASN A 300 17.84 -3.16 13.20
CA ASN A 300 16.52 -2.53 12.98
C ASN A 300 15.80 -3.00 11.69
N ASN A 301 15.73 -4.32 11.46
CA ASN A 301 15.14 -4.95 10.27
C ASN A 301 15.79 -4.55 8.93
N CYS A 302 17.04 -4.10 8.99
CA CYS A 302 17.83 -3.72 7.82
C CYS A 302 19.12 -4.54 7.81
N ALA A 303 19.57 -4.92 6.61
CA ALA A 303 20.82 -5.63 6.41
C ALA A 303 21.92 -4.63 6.04
N TYR A 304 23.07 -4.76 6.67
CA TYR A 304 24.22 -3.89 6.47
C TYR A 304 25.36 -4.73 5.90
N PHE A 305 26.07 -4.22 4.90
CA PHE A 305 27.16 -4.93 4.22
C PHE A 305 28.40 -4.05 4.16
N SER A 306 29.56 -4.66 4.34
CA SER A 306 30.84 -3.99 4.14
C SER A 306 31.07 -3.77 2.64
N VAL A 307 31.74 -2.66 2.28
CA VAL A 307 32.09 -2.40 0.87
C VAL A 307 33.03 -3.48 0.32
N LYS A 308 33.88 -4.08 1.17
CA LYS A 308 34.77 -5.18 0.79
C LYS A 308 34.01 -6.40 0.27
N VAL A 309 32.93 -6.80 0.95
CA VAL A 309 32.11 -7.96 0.56
C VAL A 309 31.41 -7.70 -0.77
N LEU A 310 30.90 -6.48 -0.96
CA LEU A 310 30.26 -6.09 -2.21
C LEU A 310 31.25 -6.03 -3.37
N GLN A 311 32.45 -5.51 -3.12
CA GLN A 311 33.53 -5.49 -4.09
C GLN A 311 33.91 -6.91 -4.53
N LYS A 312 34.05 -7.84 -3.58
CA LYS A 312 34.35 -9.25 -3.89
C LYS A 312 33.24 -9.89 -4.73
N ALA A 313 31.99 -9.75 -4.31
CA ALA A 313 30.83 -10.30 -5.02
C ALA A 313 30.72 -9.73 -6.45
N LEU A 314 30.90 -8.42 -6.61
CA LEU A 314 30.88 -7.77 -7.92
C LEU A 314 32.07 -8.19 -8.78
N ASN A 315 33.26 -8.32 -8.20
CA ASN A 315 34.45 -8.72 -8.96
C ASN A 315 34.35 -10.15 -9.46
N GLN A 316 33.83 -11.08 -8.67
CA GLN A 316 33.56 -12.44 -9.14
C GLN A 316 32.54 -12.46 -10.27
N LEU A 317 31.46 -11.70 -10.13
CA LEU A 317 30.42 -11.61 -11.16
C LEU A 317 30.94 -10.96 -12.44
N ARG A 318 31.79 -9.95 -12.32
CA ARG A 318 32.40 -9.27 -13.47
C ARG A 318 33.43 -10.15 -14.15
N GLN A 319 34.23 -10.90 -13.39
CA GLN A 319 35.15 -11.90 -13.94
C GLN A 319 34.42 -13.00 -14.71
N SER A 320 33.27 -13.49 -14.22
CA SER A 320 32.48 -14.50 -14.94
C SER A 320 31.82 -13.97 -16.21
N LEU A 321 31.75 -12.65 -16.37
CA LEU A 321 31.24 -11.95 -17.55
C LEU A 321 32.37 -11.34 -18.42
N ASP A 322 33.64 -11.69 -18.15
CA ASP A 322 34.82 -11.12 -18.84
C ASP A 322 34.89 -9.59 -18.78
N GLN A 323 34.54 -9.02 -17.62
CA GLN A 323 34.52 -7.59 -17.35
C GLN A 323 35.65 -7.17 -16.38
N PRO A 324 36.17 -5.93 -16.49
CA PRO A 324 37.23 -5.45 -15.62
C PRO A 324 36.76 -5.35 -14.16
N THR A 325 37.60 -5.75 -13.22
CA THR A 325 37.29 -5.72 -11.79
C THR A 325 37.42 -4.31 -11.20
N PHE A 326 36.71 -4.07 -10.10
CA PHE A 326 36.84 -2.85 -9.30
C PHE A 326 38.03 -2.97 -8.36
N HIS A 327 38.85 -1.93 -8.33
CA HIS A 327 40.05 -1.86 -7.48
C HIS A 327 39.84 -1.00 -6.23
N ASN A 328 38.89 -0.07 -6.25
CA ASN A 328 38.62 0.81 -5.13
C ASN A 328 37.13 0.81 -4.75
N ALA A 329 36.85 1.33 -3.54
CA ALA A 329 35.50 1.40 -2.98
C ALA A 329 34.58 2.39 -3.74
N GLU A 330 35.14 3.40 -4.38
CA GLU A 330 34.39 4.45 -5.07
C GLU A 330 33.83 3.95 -6.40
N ASP A 331 34.57 3.11 -7.12
CA ASP A 331 34.10 2.46 -8.34
C ASP A 331 32.91 1.54 -8.05
N VAL A 332 32.98 0.80 -6.92
CA VAL A 332 31.89 -0.06 -6.45
C VAL A 332 30.64 0.76 -6.14
N ARG A 333 30.79 1.90 -5.46
CA ARG A 333 29.66 2.81 -5.18
C ARG A 333 29.06 3.36 -6.47
N THR A 334 29.90 3.90 -7.35
CA THR A 334 29.47 4.48 -8.63
C THR A 334 28.73 3.44 -9.48
N PHE A 335 29.21 2.19 -9.50
CA PHE A 335 28.55 1.11 -10.20
C PHE A 335 27.19 0.75 -9.59
N ILE A 336 27.12 0.60 -8.26
CA ILE A 336 25.85 0.27 -7.59
C ILE A 336 24.86 1.44 -7.75
N ASP A 337 25.31 2.68 -7.65
CA ASP A 337 24.49 3.89 -7.75
C ASP A 337 23.92 4.10 -9.16
N SER A 338 24.72 3.83 -10.18
CA SER A 338 24.27 3.91 -11.58
C SER A 338 23.32 2.77 -11.95
N ARG A 339 23.46 1.58 -11.33
CA ARG A 339 22.69 0.38 -11.70
C ARG A 339 21.42 0.19 -10.88
N PHE A 340 21.43 0.56 -9.60
CA PHE A 340 20.32 0.39 -8.66
C PHE A 340 19.74 1.77 -8.33
N THR A 341 19.01 2.35 -9.28
CA THR A 341 18.54 3.74 -9.41
C THR A 341 17.66 4.34 -8.29
N LYS A 342 17.60 3.75 -7.09
CA LYS A 342 16.86 4.28 -5.93
C LYS A 342 17.79 4.68 -4.78
N MET A 343 18.69 5.61 -5.05
CA MET A 343 19.47 6.29 -4.02
C MET A 343 18.65 7.36 -3.29
N LYS A 344 18.48 7.22 -1.97
CA LYS A 344 18.30 8.37 -1.07
C LYS A 344 19.19 8.18 0.17
N LYS A 345 20.25 9.01 0.27
CA LYS A 345 21.13 9.12 1.45
C LYS A 345 21.89 7.82 1.82
N GLY A 346 22.57 7.18 0.86
CA GLY A 346 23.43 6.01 1.13
C GLY A 346 22.69 4.72 1.52
N ARG A 347 21.43 4.58 1.10
CA ARG A 347 20.57 3.42 1.39
C ARG A 347 20.21 2.72 0.10
N PHE A 348 20.37 1.42 0.10
CA PHE A 348 19.95 0.50 -0.94
C PHE A 348 18.73 -0.28 -0.45
N ARG A 349 17.91 -0.79 -1.35
CA ARG A 349 16.80 -1.68 -0.98
C ARG A 349 16.86 -2.88 -1.90
N LEU A 350 17.47 -3.95 -1.41
CA LEU A 350 17.60 -5.20 -2.14
C LEU A 350 16.72 -6.28 -1.50
N ARG A 351 16.02 -7.06 -2.31
CA ARG A 351 15.14 -8.12 -1.79
C ARG A 351 15.93 -9.43 -1.68
N PHE A 352 16.20 -9.91 -0.48
CA PHE A 352 16.74 -11.28 -0.32
C PHE A 352 15.61 -12.30 -0.23
N MET A 353 15.89 -13.51 -0.71
CA MET A 353 15.10 -14.69 -0.39
C MET A 353 15.55 -15.25 0.96
N ASP A 354 14.75 -15.06 2.00
CA ASP A 354 15.03 -15.56 3.35
C ASP A 354 14.71 -17.07 3.47
N LYS A 355 13.86 -17.61 2.58
CA LYS A 355 13.45 -19.03 2.46
C LYS A 355 12.92 -19.30 1.04
N PRO A 356 12.81 -20.55 0.57
CA PRO A 356 12.41 -20.86 -0.82
C PRO A 356 11.04 -20.33 -1.28
N ARG A 357 10.22 -19.70 -0.41
CA ARG A 357 8.88 -19.22 -0.76
C ARG A 357 8.43 -17.89 -0.14
N LYS A 358 9.33 -17.03 0.37
CA LYS A 358 8.94 -15.66 0.82
C LYS A 358 10.03 -14.63 0.51
N TYR A 359 9.73 -13.71 -0.41
CA TYR A 359 10.52 -12.50 -0.62
C TYR A 359 10.24 -11.52 0.53
N ARG A 360 11.24 -11.22 1.37
CA ARG A 360 11.15 -10.09 2.28
C ARG A 360 11.93 -8.93 1.66
N PRO A 361 11.31 -7.77 1.41
CA PRO A 361 12.06 -6.61 0.97
C PRO A 361 12.99 -6.18 2.11
N ILE A 362 14.29 -6.31 1.89
CA ILE A 362 15.30 -5.96 2.87
C ILE A 362 15.88 -4.62 2.47
N LYS A 363 16.08 -3.74 3.45
CA LYS A 363 16.77 -2.48 3.21
C LYS A 363 18.26 -2.77 3.41
N LEU A 364 19.03 -2.57 2.36
CA LEU A 364 20.47 -2.75 2.35
C LEU A 364 21.15 -1.42 2.69
N TYR A 365 22.04 -1.41 3.66
CA TYR A 365 22.78 -0.20 4.03
C TYR A 365 24.27 -0.46 3.82
N LEU A 366 24.92 0.41 3.05
CA LEU A 366 26.37 0.47 3.02
C LEU A 366 26.81 1.23 4.26
N TYR A 367 27.66 0.63 5.07
CA TYR A 367 28.38 1.38 6.08
C TYR A 367 29.83 1.52 5.64
N VAL A 368 30.30 2.75 5.71
CA VAL A 368 31.66 3.15 5.42
C VAL A 368 32.19 3.70 6.73
N THR A 369 33.21 3.08 7.27
CA THR A 369 34.10 3.79 8.17
C THR A 369 35.34 4.11 7.35
N ASP A 370 35.57 5.39 7.04
CA ASP A 370 36.77 5.88 6.34
C ASP A 370 38.07 5.72 7.19
N ALA A 371 37.99 5.05 8.33
CA ALA A 371 39.12 4.76 9.20
C ALA A 371 39.01 3.33 9.75
N MET A 372 39.35 2.35 8.91
CA MET A 372 39.88 1.09 9.42
C MET A 372 41.40 1.19 9.23
N PRO A 373 42.20 1.29 10.32
CA PRO A 373 43.65 1.19 10.22
C PRO A 373 44.00 -0.08 9.45
N SER A 374 45.02 -0.02 8.60
CA SER A 374 45.51 -1.12 7.75
C SER A 374 45.79 -2.43 8.50
N ASP A 375 45.84 -2.38 9.83
CA ASP A 375 46.29 -3.43 10.73
C ASP A 375 45.14 -3.98 11.61
N ALA A 376 43.90 -3.50 11.42
CA ALA A 376 42.74 -3.95 12.18
C ALA A 376 42.24 -5.32 11.68
N ILE A 377 42.49 -6.36 12.49
CA ILE A 377 41.95 -7.71 12.28
C ILE A 377 40.58 -7.78 12.96
N GLU A 378 39.53 -8.11 12.17
CA GLU A 378 38.07 -8.09 12.43
C GLU A 378 37.57 -9.04 13.55
N THR A 379 38.33 -9.19 14.63
CA THR A 379 38.04 -10.13 15.73
C THR A 379 37.69 -9.41 17.04
N LYS A 380 37.74 -8.07 17.08
CA LYS A 380 37.54 -7.32 18.32
C LYS A 380 36.23 -6.54 18.31
N LYS A 381 35.56 -6.52 19.46
CA LYS A 381 34.32 -5.78 19.73
C LYS A 381 34.44 -4.27 19.43
N THR A 382 35.66 -3.77 19.26
CA THR A 382 35.99 -2.39 18.90
C THR A 382 35.68 -2.02 17.45
N ASP A 383 35.45 -3.02 16.61
CA ASP A 383 35.34 -2.88 15.14
C ASP A 383 33.87 -2.74 14.67
N ILE A 384 32.96 -2.61 15.64
CA ILE A 384 31.52 -2.48 15.40
C ILE A 384 31.22 -1.04 14.92
N PRO A 385 30.48 -0.87 13.81
CA PRO A 385 30.11 0.45 13.33
C PRO A 385 29.32 1.25 14.37
N HIS A 386 29.60 2.55 14.41
CA HIS A 386 28.96 3.50 15.30
C HIS A 386 27.83 4.22 14.55
N ASP A 387 26.80 4.68 15.28
CA ASP A 387 25.82 5.61 14.69
C ASP A 387 26.48 6.96 14.35
N SER A 388 25.75 7.86 13.67
CA SER A 388 26.22 9.20 13.32
C SER A 388 26.55 10.09 14.55
N LYS A 389 26.37 9.58 15.76
CA LYS A 389 26.68 10.22 17.05
C LYS A 389 27.79 9.47 17.80
N GLY A 390 28.49 8.54 17.15
CA GLY A 390 29.61 7.79 17.74
C GLY A 390 29.18 6.75 18.77
N ARG A 391 27.91 6.31 18.78
CA ARG A 391 27.42 5.31 19.75
C ARG A 391 27.45 3.91 19.17
N TRP A 392 27.86 2.95 19.99
CA TRP A 392 27.81 1.52 19.67
C TRP A 392 26.40 1.09 19.24
N LEU A 393 26.30 0.46 18.07
CA LEU A 393 25.07 -0.21 17.67
C LEU A 393 24.88 -1.46 18.54
N LYS A 394 24.00 -1.35 19.54
CA LYS A 394 23.61 -2.50 20.38
C LYS A 394 22.77 -3.49 19.56
N SER A 395 22.95 -4.79 19.84
CA SER A 395 22.11 -5.88 19.29
C SER A 395 22.30 -6.20 17.80
N LEU A 396 23.54 -6.13 17.29
CA LEU A 396 23.86 -6.64 15.95
C LEU A 396 23.75 -8.16 15.92
N LYS A 397 23.09 -8.70 14.89
CA LYS A 397 23.07 -10.13 14.59
C LYS A 397 23.82 -10.36 13.28
N PRO A 398 24.93 -11.11 13.25
CA PRO A 398 25.59 -11.49 12.01
C PRO A 398 24.62 -12.16 11.03
N ILE A 399 24.81 -11.95 9.73
CA ILE A 399 24.11 -12.71 8.70
C ILE A 399 24.89 -14.00 8.50
N ASN A 400 24.34 -15.14 8.92
CA ASN A 400 24.99 -16.44 8.74
C ASN A 400 24.51 -17.08 7.42
N ASN A 401 25.42 -17.73 6.70
CA ASN A 401 25.14 -18.32 5.39
C ASN A 401 24.50 -19.72 5.44
N LYS A 402 24.33 -20.28 6.64
CA LYS A 402 23.68 -21.57 6.80
C LYS A 402 22.17 -21.44 6.58
N THR A 403 21.75 -21.78 5.35
CA THR A 403 20.46 -22.44 5.15
C THR A 403 20.38 -23.59 6.14
N GLU A 404 19.58 -23.44 7.20
CA GLU A 404 19.12 -24.58 7.98
C GLU A 404 18.38 -25.49 7.00
N THR A 405 19.05 -26.56 6.57
CA THR A 405 18.41 -27.73 5.99
C THR A 405 17.42 -28.25 7.02
N VAL A 406 16.13 -28.03 6.75
CA VAL A 406 15.02 -28.77 7.34
C VAL A 406 14.49 -29.71 6.27
#